data_AF-D8UHN2-F1
#
_entry.id   AF-D8UHN2-F1
#
_cell.length_a   1.000
_cell.length_b   1.000
_cell.length_c   1.000
_cell.angle_alpha   90.00
_cell.angle_beta   90.00
_cell.angle_gamma   90.00
#
_symmetry.space_group_name_H-M   'P 1'
#
loop_
_entity.id
_entity.type
_entity.pdbx_description
1 polymer ?
#
loop_
_entity_poly.entity_id
_entity_poly.type
_entity_poly.pdbx_seq_one_letter_code
_entity_poly.pdbx_strand_id
1 'polypeptide(L)'
;MTDTSKAKYGESIGADGPPPSLEQQLLAAAAAGDADEVARLIELEADVDYQDEDGVSPLMKAAEGGHIVVLSALLQSGAPWNAQDKHGYCAGEYAMGSGHQEAVDLLLDFAVQVELVLGALERYICDMIYMYAAPNSGYLTQKLVYRGEQLLDADGEAVMMGWERPLMVRHAERDGGGGGGRVLNVGFGLGIVDTEIQSHKPERHTIVEAHPDVYEHMVRKGWAERPGVRILKGRWQDVLPELLAEAPYDGIFFDTYGEYYEEMRDFHIHLPRLLARDGVYSFFNGLASDNIFFHMVYCRLISLELASKGLTVEYEPLAVGSLGDEVWQGVRSKYWHFETYFLPRVTRVDPLDAVEEEGDEGGEGRPCVEEAGGVTAAADETMAAGGRGEAGVAALAPDDQLQQ
;
A
#
# COMPACT_ATOMS: atom_id res chain seq x y z
N MET A 1 73.56 22.64 40.26
CA MET A 1 72.34 21.96 40.72
C MET A 1 71.18 22.80 40.19
N THR A 2 70.72 22.58 38.95
CA THR A 2 69.66 21.61 38.55
C THR A 2 68.38 21.87 39.37
N ASP A 3 67.19 22.07 38.83
CA ASP A 3 66.65 21.73 37.51
C ASP A 3 65.34 22.50 37.29
N THR A 4 65.00 22.57 36.02
CA THR A 4 63.98 23.25 35.25
C THR A 4 62.53 23.05 35.69
N SER A 5 61.80 24.17 35.74
CA SER A 5 60.35 24.21 35.57
C SER A 5 59.97 23.87 34.11
N LYS A 6 59.28 22.76 33.88
CA LYS A 6 58.45 22.58 32.67
C LYS A 6 57.21 21.77 33.01
N ALA A 7 56.07 22.38 32.69
CA ALA A 7 54.74 21.80 32.67
C ALA A 7 54.69 20.51 31.83
N LYS A 8 53.97 19.50 32.32
CA LYS A 8 53.35 18.43 31.51
C LYS A 8 51.84 18.61 31.69
N TYR A 9 51.15 19.11 30.67
CA TYR A 9 50.49 18.34 29.60
C TYR A 9 49.27 17.55 30.10
N GLY A 10 48.11 18.12 29.77
CA GLY A 10 46.83 17.50 29.43
C GLY A 10 46.47 16.16 30.07
N GLU A 11 45.51 16.21 30.99
CA GLU A 11 44.59 15.09 31.20
C GLU A 11 43.81 14.86 29.91
N SER A 12 44.21 13.85 29.14
CA SER A 12 43.30 13.17 28.22
C SER A 12 42.31 12.39 29.07
N ILE A 13 41.08 12.87 29.16
CA ILE A 13 39.92 12.08 29.56
C ILE A 13 39.82 10.91 28.56
N GLY A 14 40.36 9.77 28.96
CA GLY A 14 40.31 8.54 28.19
C GLY A 14 38.88 8.05 28.09
N ALA A 15 38.48 7.68 26.88
CA ALA A 15 37.29 6.90 26.61
C ALA A 15 37.47 5.47 27.18
N ASP A 16 37.41 5.31 28.50
CA ASP A 16 37.53 4.02 29.20
C ASP A 16 36.16 3.32 29.33
N GLY A 17 35.48 3.16 28.19
CA GLY A 17 34.35 2.24 28.05
C GLY A 17 34.80 0.91 27.44
N PRO A 18 34.05 -0.19 27.60
CA PRO A 18 34.26 -1.37 26.76
C PRO A 18 34.17 -0.98 25.28
N PRO A 19 34.90 -1.65 24.38
CA PRO A 19 34.76 -1.40 22.94
C PRO A 19 33.30 -1.60 22.52
N PRO A 20 32.81 -0.84 21.52
CA PRO A 20 31.43 -0.96 21.07
C PRO A 20 31.16 -2.40 20.62
N SER A 21 29.96 -2.92 20.91
CA SER A 21 29.55 -4.25 20.44
C SER A 21 29.51 -4.31 18.91
N LEU A 22 29.39 -5.52 18.33
CA LEU A 22 29.25 -5.66 16.87
C LEU A 22 28.00 -4.94 16.37
N GLU A 23 26.93 -4.94 17.15
CA GLU A 23 25.66 -4.30 16.84
C GLU A 23 25.78 -2.76 16.90
N GLN A 24 26.48 -2.23 17.90
CA GLN A 24 26.78 -0.80 17.98
C GLN A 24 27.67 -0.34 16.83
N GLN A 25 28.62 -1.19 16.40
CA GLN A 25 29.43 -0.93 15.21
C GLN A 25 28.57 -0.98 13.94
N LEU A 26 27.63 -1.93 13.83
CA LEU A 26 26.75 -2.09 12.68
C LEU A 26 25.82 -0.88 12.52
N LEU A 27 25.26 -0.39 13.62
CA LEU A 27 24.44 0.81 13.62
C LEU A 27 25.24 2.04 13.17
N ALA A 28 26.48 2.21 13.65
CA ALA A 28 27.35 3.31 13.24
C ALA A 28 27.77 3.21 11.76
N ALA A 29 28.13 2.01 11.29
CA ALA A 29 28.51 1.77 9.90
C ALA A 29 27.32 2.01 8.95
N ALA A 30 26.13 1.56 9.34
CA ALA A 30 24.90 1.79 8.58
C ALA A 30 24.54 3.27 8.49
N ALA A 31 24.66 4.03 9.58
CA ALA A 31 24.46 5.48 9.58
C ALA A 31 25.48 6.21 8.68
N ALA A 32 26.72 5.73 8.65
CA ALA A 32 27.79 6.29 7.82
C ALA A 32 27.71 5.90 6.33
N GLY A 33 26.89 4.91 5.98
CA GLY A 33 26.83 4.36 4.62
C GLY A 33 28.04 3.50 4.25
N ASP A 34 28.79 3.00 5.24
CA ASP A 34 29.99 2.18 5.03
C ASP A 34 29.62 0.73 4.71
N ALA A 35 29.33 0.48 3.43
CA ALA A 35 28.88 -0.83 2.95
C ALA A 35 29.92 -1.95 3.19
N ASP A 36 31.21 -1.63 3.11
CA ASP A 36 32.28 -2.63 3.33
C ASP A 36 32.30 -3.07 4.80
N GLU A 37 32.19 -2.11 5.73
CA GLU A 37 32.14 -2.41 7.16
C GLU A 37 30.84 -3.11 7.55
N VAL A 38 29.70 -2.69 6.99
CA VAL A 38 28.41 -3.40 7.18
C VAL A 38 28.52 -4.86 6.74
N ALA A 39 29.06 -5.12 5.54
CA ALA A 39 29.26 -6.48 5.04
C ALA A 39 30.18 -7.29 5.98
N ARG A 40 31.30 -6.71 6.41
CA ARG A 40 32.24 -7.34 7.34
C ARG A 40 31.57 -7.67 8.68
N LEU A 41 30.71 -6.81 9.20
CA LEU A 41 30.01 -7.01 10.47
C LEU A 41 28.93 -8.09 10.37
N ILE A 42 28.20 -8.15 9.25
CA ILE A 42 27.25 -9.24 8.96
C ILE A 42 28.00 -10.59 8.87
N GLU A 43 29.16 -10.64 8.23
CA GLU A 43 30.02 -11.83 8.19
C GLU A 43 30.51 -12.27 9.57
N LEU A 44 30.61 -11.35 10.53
CA LEU A 44 30.91 -11.63 11.94
C LEU A 44 29.67 -11.98 12.78
N GLU A 45 28.52 -12.24 12.13
CA GLU A 45 27.25 -12.56 12.77
C GLU A 45 26.71 -11.43 13.67
N ALA A 46 26.98 -10.17 13.31
CA ALA A 46 26.28 -9.03 13.92
C ALA A 46 24.77 -9.16 13.69
N ASP A 47 23.98 -8.95 14.74
CA ASP A 47 22.53 -9.06 14.66
C ASP A 47 21.92 -7.90 13.84
N VAL A 48 21.37 -8.23 12.67
CA VAL A 48 20.73 -7.26 11.78
C VAL A 48 19.33 -6.83 12.25
N ASP A 49 18.74 -7.56 13.20
CA ASP A 49 17.50 -7.22 13.92
C ASP A 49 17.78 -6.42 15.21
N TYR A 50 19.03 -6.04 15.45
CA TYR A 50 19.36 -5.21 16.60
C TYR A 50 18.62 -3.89 16.57
N GLN A 51 18.07 -3.51 17.73
CA GLN A 51 17.54 -2.18 18.01
C GLN A 51 18.25 -1.59 19.23
N ASP A 52 18.65 -0.33 19.13
CA ASP A 52 19.29 0.37 20.24
C ASP A 52 18.31 0.71 21.38
N GLU A 53 18.77 1.49 22.37
CA GLU A 53 17.93 1.88 23.49
C GLU A 53 16.68 2.65 23.06
N ASP A 54 16.63 3.29 21.90
CA ASP A 54 15.47 4.03 21.38
C ASP A 54 14.63 3.22 20.39
N GLY A 55 15.01 1.96 20.14
CA GLY A 55 14.35 1.11 19.15
C GLY A 55 14.88 1.33 17.73
N VAL A 56 15.95 2.09 17.54
CA VAL A 56 16.47 2.40 16.20
C VAL A 56 17.32 1.24 15.70
N SER A 57 17.00 0.73 14.50
CA SER A 57 17.75 -0.35 13.86
C SER A 57 18.80 0.16 12.86
N PRO A 58 19.81 -0.65 12.50
CA PRO A 58 20.71 -0.34 11.40
C PRO A 58 19.98 -0.01 10.09
N LEU A 59 18.88 -0.70 9.80
CA LEU A 59 18.08 -0.47 8.60
C LEU A 59 17.44 0.94 8.61
N MET A 60 16.94 1.39 9.76
CA MET A 60 16.41 2.76 9.92
C MET A 60 17.50 3.82 9.71
N LYS A 61 18.72 3.60 10.22
CA LYS A 61 19.85 4.51 10.00
C LYS A 61 20.32 4.55 8.55
N ALA A 62 20.35 3.41 7.87
CA ALA A 62 20.65 3.36 6.46
C ALA A 62 19.57 4.07 5.62
N ALA A 63 18.29 3.95 6.01
CA ALA A 63 17.17 4.62 5.37
C ALA A 63 17.18 6.14 5.58
N GLU A 64 17.47 6.59 6.79
CA GLU A 64 17.65 8.02 7.15
C GLU A 64 18.74 8.68 6.29
N GLY A 65 19.82 7.96 5.99
CA GLY A 65 20.91 8.44 5.12
C GLY A 65 20.75 8.18 3.63
N GLY A 66 19.70 7.46 3.21
CA GLY A 66 19.48 7.08 1.81
C GLY A 66 20.53 6.10 1.25
N HIS A 67 21.16 5.29 2.11
CA HIS A 67 22.29 4.43 1.75
C HIS A 67 21.82 3.12 1.10
N ILE A 68 21.47 3.17 -0.20
CA ILE A 68 20.86 2.07 -0.98
C ILE A 68 21.62 0.74 -0.89
N VAL A 69 22.96 0.78 -0.96
CA VAL A 69 23.80 -0.44 -0.90
C VAL A 69 23.72 -1.09 0.48
N VAL A 70 23.76 -0.28 1.54
CA VAL A 70 23.62 -0.75 2.92
C VAL A 70 22.22 -1.31 3.17
N LEU A 71 21.18 -0.60 2.73
CA LEU A 71 19.79 -1.09 2.81
C LEU A 71 19.65 -2.47 2.18
N SER A 72 20.15 -2.63 0.95
CA SER A 72 20.11 -3.90 0.23
C SER A 72 20.82 -5.03 1.00
N ALA A 73 22.01 -4.76 1.53
CA ALA A 73 22.79 -5.74 2.29
C ALA A 73 22.07 -6.18 3.58
N LEU A 74 21.49 -5.23 4.32
CA LEU A 74 20.74 -5.50 5.55
C LEU A 74 19.47 -6.32 5.27
N LEU A 75 18.67 -5.91 4.28
CA LEU A 75 17.44 -6.62 3.91
C LEU A 75 17.72 -8.05 3.42
N GLN A 76 18.73 -8.24 2.57
CA GLN A 76 19.14 -9.57 2.10
C GLN A 76 19.66 -10.46 3.23
N SER A 77 20.13 -9.86 4.33
CA SER A 77 20.59 -10.56 5.52
C SER A 77 19.47 -10.82 6.55
N GLY A 78 18.23 -10.44 6.23
CA GLY A 78 17.06 -10.69 7.06
C GLY A 78 16.70 -9.58 8.03
N ALA A 79 17.23 -8.36 7.87
CA ALA A 79 16.78 -7.22 8.66
C ALA A 79 15.26 -6.99 8.44
N PRO A 80 14.45 -6.88 9.51
CA PRO A 80 13.02 -6.69 9.37
C PRO A 80 12.68 -5.31 8.85
N TRP A 81 12.06 -5.27 7.67
CA TRP A 81 11.59 -4.03 7.04
C TRP A 81 10.51 -3.31 7.86
N ASN A 82 9.77 -4.06 8.68
CA ASN A 82 8.64 -3.61 9.48
C ASN A 82 8.98 -3.38 10.97
N ALA A 83 10.26 -3.43 11.37
CA ALA A 83 10.64 -3.03 12.72
C ALA A 83 10.31 -1.54 12.95
N GLN A 84 9.85 -1.23 14.15
CA GLN A 84 9.47 0.11 14.57
C GLN A 84 10.28 0.55 15.78
N ASP A 85 10.67 1.82 15.81
CA ASP A 85 11.28 2.43 16.97
C ASP A 85 10.23 2.71 18.08
N LYS A 86 10.66 3.30 19.20
CA LYS A 86 9.75 3.66 20.31
C LYS A 86 8.69 4.71 19.96
N HIS A 87 8.86 5.41 18.84
CA HIS A 87 7.92 6.39 18.32
C HIS A 87 6.97 5.80 17.28
N GLY A 88 7.16 4.53 16.91
CA GLY A 88 6.36 3.83 15.89
C GLY A 88 6.90 4.00 14.47
N TYR A 89 8.07 4.63 14.28
CA TYR A 89 8.64 4.86 12.96
C TYR A 89 9.39 3.63 12.45
N CYS A 90 9.10 3.21 11.22
CA CYS A 90 9.84 2.17 10.52
C CYS A 90 10.90 2.76 9.56
N ALA A 91 11.77 1.91 9.01
CA ALA A 91 12.81 2.36 8.07
C ALA A 91 12.26 3.14 6.88
N GLY A 92 11.08 2.76 6.36
CA GLY A 92 10.41 3.48 5.28
C GLY A 92 10.06 4.93 5.64
N GLU A 93 9.61 5.18 6.87
CA GLU A 93 9.28 6.53 7.34
C GLU A 93 10.53 7.39 7.57
N TYR A 94 11.65 6.79 8.01
CA TYR A 94 12.94 7.49 8.06
C TYR A 94 13.40 7.95 6.66
N ALA A 95 13.25 7.10 5.65
CA ALA A 95 13.56 7.45 4.25
C ALA A 95 12.61 8.54 3.72
N MET A 96 11.30 8.43 3.98
CA MET A 96 10.30 9.43 3.59
C MET A 96 10.57 10.79 4.24
N GLY A 97 10.79 10.80 5.56
CA GLY A 97 11.07 12.02 6.33
C GLY A 97 12.37 12.73 5.91
N SER A 98 13.32 11.97 5.37
CA SER A 98 14.62 12.47 4.88
C SER A 98 14.62 12.79 3.38
N GLY A 99 13.53 12.50 2.66
CA GLY A 99 13.39 12.79 1.23
C GLY A 99 14.17 11.85 0.29
N HIS A 100 14.49 10.63 0.75
CA HIS A 100 15.27 9.66 -0.02
C HIS A 100 14.36 8.71 -0.82
N GLN A 101 13.80 9.20 -1.94
CA GLN A 101 12.83 8.46 -2.75
C GLN A 101 13.34 7.07 -3.20
N GLU A 102 14.59 6.96 -3.64
CA GLU A 102 15.15 5.67 -4.07
C GLU A 102 15.18 4.64 -2.91
N ALA A 103 15.40 5.10 -1.68
CA ALA A 103 15.33 4.23 -0.50
C ALA A 103 13.89 3.83 -0.17
N VAL A 104 12.93 4.75 -0.34
CA VAL A 104 11.49 4.46 -0.19
C VAL A 104 11.06 3.40 -1.20
N ASP A 105 11.42 3.56 -2.46
CA ASP A 105 11.05 2.63 -3.54
C ASP A 105 11.64 1.24 -3.28
N LEU A 106 12.92 1.16 -2.91
CA LEU A 106 13.58 -0.10 -2.57
C LEU A 106 12.92 -0.82 -1.39
N LEU A 107 12.63 -0.09 -0.31
CA LEU A 107 11.97 -0.66 0.86
C LEU A 107 10.54 -1.10 0.54
N LEU A 108 9.81 -0.33 -0.26
CA LEU A 108 8.44 -0.62 -0.65
C LEU A 108 8.38 -1.89 -1.51
N ASP A 109 9.25 -1.99 -2.52
CA ASP A 109 9.35 -3.17 -3.38
C ASP A 109 9.73 -4.42 -2.58
N PHE A 110 10.69 -4.31 -1.66
CA PHE A 110 11.07 -5.42 -0.79
C PHE A 110 9.91 -5.86 0.12
N ALA A 111 9.24 -4.91 0.79
CA ALA A 111 8.11 -5.19 1.67
C ALA A 111 6.97 -5.87 0.93
N VAL A 112 6.59 -5.37 -0.26
CA VAL A 112 5.54 -5.97 -1.10
C VAL A 112 5.92 -7.39 -1.53
N GLN A 113 7.17 -7.64 -1.90
CA GLN A 113 7.65 -8.99 -2.22
C GLN A 113 7.54 -9.94 -1.02
N VAL A 114 7.94 -9.48 0.18
CA VAL A 114 7.82 -10.24 1.42
C VAL A 114 6.36 -10.58 1.71
N GLU A 115 5.45 -9.61 1.64
CA GLU A 115 4.01 -9.81 1.88
C GLU A 115 3.38 -10.79 0.87
N LEU A 116 3.76 -10.72 -0.41
CA LEU A 116 3.30 -11.68 -1.43
C LEU A 116 3.73 -13.12 -1.10
N VAL A 117 4.98 -13.30 -0.67
CA VAL A 117 5.54 -14.62 -0.33
C VAL A 117 4.92 -15.14 0.97
N LEU A 118 4.85 -14.32 2.01
CA LEU A 118 4.28 -14.70 3.30
C LEU A 118 2.79 -15.03 3.17
N GLY A 119 2.02 -14.22 2.46
CA GLY A 119 0.62 -14.53 2.17
C GLY A 119 0.47 -15.83 1.38
N ALA A 120 1.34 -16.09 0.39
CA ALA A 120 1.31 -17.36 -0.36
C ALA A 120 1.59 -18.57 0.54
N LEU A 121 2.54 -18.43 1.47
CA LEU A 121 2.87 -19.47 2.43
C LEU A 121 1.72 -19.70 3.43
N GLU A 122 1.13 -18.62 3.96
CA GLU A 122 -0.02 -18.69 4.86
C GLU A 122 -1.18 -19.46 4.22
N ARG A 123 -1.55 -19.12 2.99
CA ARG A 123 -2.57 -19.84 2.22
C ARG A 123 -2.26 -21.32 2.09
N TYR A 124 -1.03 -21.66 1.68
CA TYR A 124 -0.59 -23.04 1.52
C TYR A 124 -0.70 -23.84 2.83
N ILE A 125 -0.34 -23.21 3.96
CA ILE A 125 -0.43 -23.84 5.27
C ILE A 125 -1.90 -24.03 5.65
N CYS A 126 -2.73 -22.98 5.55
CA CYS A 126 -4.15 -23.02 5.92
C CYS A 126 -4.92 -24.10 5.13
N ASP A 127 -4.66 -24.22 3.82
CA ASP A 127 -5.22 -25.27 2.96
C ASP A 127 -4.80 -26.68 3.43
N MET A 128 -3.55 -26.83 3.90
CA MET A 128 -3.01 -28.11 4.37
C MET A 128 -3.63 -28.56 5.71
N ILE A 129 -3.81 -27.63 6.65
CA ILE A 129 -4.19 -27.95 8.04
C ILE A 129 -5.70 -27.84 8.32
N TYR A 130 -6.52 -27.48 7.32
CA TYR A 130 -7.98 -27.31 7.43
C TYR A 130 -8.42 -26.43 8.61
N MET A 131 -7.58 -25.47 9.02
CA MET A 131 -7.89 -24.57 10.13
C MET A 131 -8.59 -23.32 9.61
N TYR A 132 -9.89 -23.43 9.37
CA TYR A 132 -10.73 -22.27 9.07
C TYR A 132 -11.77 -22.11 10.17
N ALA A 133 -11.49 -21.24 11.14
CA ALA A 133 -12.59 -20.55 11.80
C ALA A 133 -13.30 -19.73 10.72
N ALA A 134 -14.63 -19.71 10.74
CA ALA A 134 -15.37 -18.85 9.82
C ALA A 134 -14.93 -17.38 10.04
N PRO A 135 -14.62 -16.64 8.96
CA PRO A 135 -14.31 -15.21 9.08
C PRO A 135 -15.37 -14.48 9.88
N ASN A 136 -14.93 -13.55 10.72
CA ASN A 136 -15.75 -12.67 11.55
C ASN A 136 -16.63 -13.40 12.57
N SER A 137 -16.42 -14.70 12.80
CA SER A 137 -17.26 -15.48 13.72
C SER A 137 -17.34 -14.88 15.13
N GLY A 138 -16.26 -14.27 15.62
CA GLY A 138 -16.27 -13.48 16.85
C GLY A 138 -17.22 -12.29 16.76
N TYR A 139 -16.98 -11.39 15.80
CA TYR A 139 -17.79 -10.19 15.55
C TYR A 139 -19.28 -10.51 15.40
N LEU A 140 -19.64 -11.51 14.58
CA LEU A 140 -21.05 -11.86 14.29
C LEU A 140 -21.84 -12.34 15.51
N THR A 141 -21.16 -12.68 16.61
CA THR A 141 -21.79 -13.09 17.87
C THR A 141 -21.85 -11.99 18.92
N GLN A 142 -21.15 -10.88 18.70
CA GLN A 142 -21.10 -9.76 19.62
C GLN A 142 -22.38 -8.92 19.54
N LYS A 143 -22.67 -8.19 20.62
CA LYS A 143 -23.74 -7.20 20.63
C LYS A 143 -23.18 -5.86 20.17
N LEU A 144 -23.83 -5.23 19.20
CA LEU A 144 -23.43 -3.90 18.76
C LEU A 144 -24.27 -2.82 19.43
N VAL A 145 -23.66 -1.64 19.59
CA VAL A 145 -24.26 -0.48 20.23
C VAL A 145 -24.18 0.72 19.30
N TYR A 146 -25.34 1.19 18.85
CA TYR A 146 -25.47 2.47 18.16
C TYR A 146 -25.51 3.62 19.18
N ARG A 147 -24.59 4.58 19.06
CA ARG A 147 -24.54 5.81 19.87
C ARG A 147 -24.39 7.02 18.97
N GLY A 148 -25.51 7.61 18.55
CA GLY A 148 -25.49 8.73 17.62
C GLY A 148 -24.87 8.34 16.29
N GLU A 149 -23.69 8.90 15.99
CA GLU A 149 -22.89 8.58 14.79
C GLU A 149 -21.79 7.53 15.04
N GLN A 150 -21.81 6.82 16.15
CA GLN A 150 -20.87 5.72 16.43
C GLN A 150 -21.60 4.37 16.40
N LEU A 151 -20.98 3.37 15.78
CA LEU A 151 -21.33 1.96 15.93
C LEU A 151 -20.15 1.27 16.60
N LEU A 152 -20.39 0.73 17.80
CA LEU A 152 -19.36 0.07 18.60
C LEU A 152 -19.70 -1.40 18.82
N ASP A 153 -18.66 -2.23 18.94
CA ASP A 153 -18.82 -3.62 19.38
C ASP A 153 -18.94 -3.74 20.91
N ALA A 154 -18.99 -4.98 21.41
CA ALA A 154 -19.17 -5.26 22.82
C ALA A 154 -17.95 -4.85 23.68
N ASP A 155 -16.77 -4.74 23.07
CA ASP A 155 -15.52 -4.37 23.71
C ASP A 155 -15.27 -2.85 23.66
N GLY A 156 -16.15 -2.11 22.98
CA GLY A 156 -16.06 -0.66 22.79
C GLY A 156 -15.11 -0.27 21.66
N GLU A 157 -14.72 -1.21 20.80
CA GLU A 157 -14.00 -0.90 19.57
C GLU A 157 -14.97 -0.31 18.54
N ALA A 158 -14.43 0.58 17.71
CA ALA A 158 -15.21 1.21 16.66
C ALA A 158 -15.40 0.26 15.49
N VAL A 159 -16.66 -0.04 15.17
CA VAL A 159 -17.05 -0.78 13.97
C VAL A 159 -17.20 0.17 12.79
N MET A 160 -17.82 1.33 13.01
CA MET A 160 -17.96 2.38 12.01
C MET A 160 -18.23 3.73 12.71
N MET A 161 -17.75 4.84 12.14
CA MET A 161 -17.81 6.15 12.77
C MET A 161 -18.27 7.26 11.83
N GLY A 162 -19.01 8.24 12.37
CA GLY A 162 -19.57 9.35 11.58
C GLY A 162 -18.57 10.24 10.87
N TRP A 163 -17.33 10.33 11.36
CA TRP A 163 -16.28 11.14 10.74
C TRP A 163 -15.93 10.65 9.33
N GLU A 164 -16.18 9.38 9.03
CA GLU A 164 -15.94 8.76 7.71
C GLU A 164 -16.90 9.29 6.64
N ARG A 165 -17.94 10.05 7.02
CA ARG A 165 -19.00 10.52 6.10
C ARG A 165 -18.48 11.20 4.83
N PRO A 166 -17.53 12.15 4.88
CA PRO A 166 -16.99 12.75 3.66
C PRO A 166 -16.35 11.70 2.75
N LEU A 167 -15.66 10.70 3.30
CA LEU A 167 -15.05 9.61 2.54
C LEU A 167 -16.12 8.72 1.90
N MET A 168 -17.14 8.32 2.66
CA MET A 168 -18.25 7.51 2.17
C MET A 168 -19.04 8.19 1.04
N VAL A 169 -19.14 9.52 1.07
CA VAL A 169 -19.74 10.28 -0.03
C VAL A 169 -18.90 10.15 -1.30
N ARG A 170 -17.57 10.31 -1.18
CA ARG A 170 -16.64 10.15 -2.30
C ARG A 170 -16.66 8.73 -2.88
N HIS A 171 -16.77 7.71 -2.04
CA HIS A 171 -16.92 6.31 -2.47
C HIS A 171 -18.21 6.04 -3.26
N ALA A 172 -19.28 6.77 -2.97
CA ALA A 172 -20.57 6.61 -3.66
C ALA A 172 -20.63 7.39 -4.99
N GLU A 173 -19.66 8.25 -5.27
CA GLU A 173 -19.58 8.97 -6.54
C GLU A 173 -19.24 8.01 -7.70
N ARG A 174 -19.89 8.22 -8.83
CA ARG A 174 -19.77 7.36 -10.01
C ARG A 174 -19.62 8.22 -11.25
N ASP A 175 -18.71 7.83 -12.13
CA ASP A 175 -18.51 8.50 -13.41
C ASP A 175 -19.79 8.45 -14.26
N GLY A 176 -20.10 9.56 -14.93
CA GLY A 176 -21.24 9.64 -15.85
C GLY A 176 -22.57 10.12 -15.25
N GLY A 177 -22.63 10.46 -13.95
CA GLY A 177 -23.64 11.37 -13.37
C GLY A 177 -25.13 10.98 -13.52
N GLY A 178 -25.45 9.73 -13.85
CA GLY A 178 -26.82 9.31 -14.14
C GLY A 178 -27.40 8.41 -13.05
N GLY A 179 -28.54 8.78 -12.49
CA GLY A 179 -29.36 7.81 -11.76
C GLY A 179 -29.77 6.64 -12.65
N GLY A 180 -29.77 5.43 -12.10
CA GLY A 180 -29.90 4.18 -12.83
C GLY A 180 -28.66 3.28 -12.70
N GLY A 181 -28.83 1.97 -12.89
CA GLY A 181 -27.78 0.97 -12.72
C GLY A 181 -27.87 0.17 -11.41
N ARG A 182 -27.04 -0.85 -11.32
CA ARG A 182 -26.97 -1.81 -10.22
C ARG A 182 -25.76 -1.50 -9.35
N VAL A 183 -26.01 -1.20 -8.09
CA VAL A 183 -24.96 -0.92 -7.11
C VAL A 183 -24.99 -1.99 -6.03
N LEU A 184 -23.82 -2.54 -5.73
CA LEU A 184 -23.60 -3.47 -4.63
C LEU A 184 -22.87 -2.74 -3.49
N ASN A 185 -23.40 -2.83 -2.29
CA ASN A 185 -22.67 -2.53 -1.06
C ASN A 185 -22.47 -3.83 -0.26
N VAL A 186 -21.24 -4.07 0.20
CA VAL A 186 -20.88 -5.20 1.08
C VAL A 186 -20.48 -4.65 2.44
N GLY A 187 -21.39 -4.74 3.41
CA GLY A 187 -21.27 -4.16 4.75
C GLY A 187 -22.06 -2.85 4.90
N PHE A 188 -23.11 -2.85 5.73
CA PHE A 188 -23.98 -1.67 5.89
C PHE A 188 -23.50 -0.72 6.98
N GLY A 189 -23.09 -1.24 8.14
CA GLY A 189 -22.63 -0.45 9.29
C GLY A 189 -23.64 0.59 9.76
N LEU A 190 -23.29 1.88 9.62
CA LEU A 190 -24.15 3.04 9.93
C LEU A 190 -25.12 3.40 8.78
N GLY A 191 -24.94 2.83 7.58
CA GLY A 191 -25.70 3.12 6.37
C GLY A 191 -25.36 4.46 5.73
N ILE A 192 -24.13 4.95 5.93
CA ILE A 192 -23.68 6.26 5.45
C ILE A 192 -23.53 6.22 3.92
N VAL A 193 -22.70 5.30 3.42
CA VAL A 193 -22.50 5.10 1.99
C VAL A 193 -23.81 4.71 1.29
N ASP A 194 -24.62 3.84 1.90
CA ASP A 194 -25.91 3.44 1.36
C ASP A 194 -26.87 4.60 1.19
N THR A 195 -26.86 5.56 2.13
CA THR A 195 -27.70 6.74 2.06
C THR A 195 -27.31 7.60 0.88
N GLU A 196 -26.00 7.74 0.63
CA GLU A 196 -25.50 8.46 -0.53
C GLU A 196 -25.79 7.71 -1.85
N ILE A 197 -25.56 6.40 -1.90
CA ILE A 197 -25.94 5.57 -3.06
C ILE A 197 -27.43 5.75 -3.38
N GLN A 198 -28.31 5.73 -2.38
CA GLN A 198 -29.74 5.94 -2.57
C GLN A 198 -30.11 7.35 -3.05
N SER A 199 -29.31 8.37 -2.70
CA SER A 199 -29.50 9.75 -3.17
C SER A 199 -29.45 9.83 -4.70
N HIS A 200 -28.63 8.97 -5.32
CA HIS A 200 -28.44 8.82 -6.76
C HIS A 200 -29.52 7.97 -7.44
N LYS A 201 -30.48 7.39 -6.70
CA LYS A 201 -31.62 6.63 -7.23
C LYS A 201 -31.20 5.48 -8.19
N PRO A 202 -30.40 4.52 -7.74
CA PRO A 202 -30.02 3.36 -8.55
C PRO A 202 -31.27 2.54 -8.92
N GLU A 203 -31.21 1.82 -10.05
CA GLU A 203 -32.25 0.86 -10.44
C GLU A 203 -32.33 -0.28 -9.41
N ARG A 204 -31.15 -0.72 -8.96
CA ARG A 204 -30.98 -1.78 -7.98
C ARG A 204 -29.88 -1.38 -7.00
N HIS A 205 -30.18 -1.47 -5.72
CA HIS A 205 -29.21 -1.29 -4.65
C HIS A 205 -29.19 -2.56 -3.80
N THR A 206 -28.20 -3.41 -4.04
CA THR A 206 -28.05 -4.67 -3.32
C THR A 206 -27.10 -4.44 -2.15
N ILE A 207 -27.56 -4.73 -0.94
CA ILE A 207 -26.80 -4.54 0.30
C ILE A 207 -26.61 -5.91 0.94
N VAL A 208 -25.37 -6.30 1.14
CA VAL A 208 -25.01 -7.50 1.92
C VAL A 208 -24.77 -7.08 3.36
N GLU A 209 -25.48 -7.71 4.30
CA GLU A 209 -25.28 -7.44 5.74
C GLU A 209 -25.26 -8.75 6.53
N ALA A 210 -24.12 -8.99 7.19
CA ALA A 210 -23.86 -10.23 7.91
C ALA A 210 -24.31 -10.16 9.38
N HIS A 211 -24.15 -9.00 10.03
CA HIS A 211 -24.34 -8.85 11.45
C HIS A 211 -25.84 -8.74 11.81
N PRO A 212 -26.39 -9.59 12.69
CA PRO A 212 -27.80 -9.59 13.04
C PRO A 212 -28.33 -8.24 13.56
N ASP A 213 -27.57 -7.56 14.42
CA ASP A 213 -27.98 -6.27 14.98
C ASP A 213 -28.05 -5.15 13.94
N VAL A 214 -27.12 -5.12 12.98
CA VAL A 214 -27.11 -4.15 11.88
C VAL A 214 -28.29 -4.42 10.95
N TYR A 215 -28.52 -5.69 10.61
CA TYR A 215 -29.70 -6.09 9.83
C TYR A 215 -31.02 -5.66 10.51
N GLU A 216 -31.17 -5.92 11.81
CA GLU A 216 -32.36 -5.48 12.55
C GLU A 216 -32.52 -3.96 12.54
N HIS A 217 -31.42 -3.22 12.65
CA HIS A 217 -31.42 -1.77 12.58
C HIS A 217 -31.83 -1.24 11.20
N MET A 218 -31.34 -1.87 10.12
CA MET A 218 -31.75 -1.58 8.75
C MET A 218 -33.27 -1.74 8.58
N VAL A 219 -33.81 -2.88 9.03
CA VAL A 219 -35.25 -3.17 8.95
C VAL A 219 -36.07 -2.16 9.76
N ARG A 220 -35.65 -1.81 10.99
CA ARG A 220 -36.34 -0.78 11.80
C ARG A 220 -36.34 0.60 11.13
N LYS A 221 -35.29 0.93 10.37
CA LYS A 221 -35.17 2.17 9.60
C LYS A 221 -35.89 2.13 8.24
N GLY A 222 -36.57 1.04 7.92
CA GLY A 222 -37.37 0.90 6.70
C GLY A 222 -36.54 0.73 5.43
N TRP A 223 -35.33 0.16 5.53
CA TRP A 223 -34.46 -0.02 4.36
C TRP A 223 -34.98 -1.05 3.36
N ALA A 224 -35.64 -2.10 3.84
CA ALA A 224 -36.19 -3.15 2.99
C ALA A 224 -37.31 -2.64 2.06
N GLU A 225 -37.98 -1.55 2.45
CA GLU A 225 -39.09 -0.93 1.72
C GLU A 225 -38.64 0.17 0.76
N ARG A 226 -37.35 0.54 0.74
CA ARG A 226 -36.84 1.60 -0.13
C ARG A 226 -36.84 1.16 -1.60
N PRO A 227 -37.15 2.08 -2.54
CA PRO A 227 -37.14 1.76 -3.97
C PRO A 227 -35.79 1.19 -4.43
N GLY A 228 -35.84 0.07 -5.17
CA GLY A 228 -34.65 -0.56 -5.73
C GLY A 228 -33.78 -1.33 -4.72
N VAL A 229 -34.00 -1.19 -3.41
CA VAL A 229 -33.19 -1.86 -2.39
C VAL A 229 -33.49 -3.36 -2.33
N ARG A 230 -32.43 -4.17 -2.25
CA ARG A 230 -32.47 -5.61 -1.98
C ARG A 230 -31.45 -5.89 -0.87
N ILE A 231 -31.90 -6.44 0.25
CA ILE A 231 -31.01 -6.82 1.36
C ILE A 231 -30.74 -8.32 1.28
N LEU A 232 -29.46 -8.69 1.26
CA LEU A 232 -28.97 -10.06 1.38
C LEU A 232 -28.41 -10.24 2.78
N LYS A 233 -29.14 -10.97 3.62
CA LYS A 233 -28.71 -11.26 4.99
C LYS A 233 -27.72 -12.42 4.99
N GLY A 234 -26.53 -12.20 5.54
CA GLY A 234 -25.48 -13.20 5.63
C GLY A 234 -24.13 -12.62 5.24
N ARG A 235 -23.08 -13.44 5.33
CA ARG A 235 -21.74 -13.05 4.88
C ARG A 235 -21.70 -13.03 3.36
N TRP A 236 -20.83 -12.22 2.77
CA TRP A 236 -20.73 -12.13 1.31
C TRP A 236 -20.32 -13.47 0.68
N GLN A 237 -19.54 -14.28 1.40
CA GLN A 237 -19.15 -15.64 1.00
C GLN A 237 -20.38 -16.55 0.84
N ASP A 238 -21.36 -16.41 1.74
CA ASP A 238 -22.56 -17.25 1.77
C ASP A 238 -23.55 -16.86 0.66
N VAL A 239 -23.62 -15.56 0.32
CA VAL A 239 -24.55 -15.01 -0.68
C VAL A 239 -23.91 -14.75 -2.04
N LEU A 240 -22.65 -15.17 -2.23
CA LEU A 240 -21.91 -15.00 -3.48
C LEU A 240 -22.65 -15.59 -4.70
N PRO A 241 -23.31 -16.77 -4.64
CA PRO A 241 -24.10 -17.27 -5.76
C PRO A 241 -25.21 -16.31 -6.20
N GLU A 242 -25.90 -15.66 -5.27
CA GLU A 242 -26.92 -14.65 -5.54
C GLU A 242 -26.32 -13.37 -6.13
N LEU A 243 -25.14 -12.95 -5.65
CA LEU A 243 -24.42 -11.80 -6.20
C LEU A 243 -24.02 -12.06 -7.65
N LEU A 244 -23.45 -13.23 -7.94
CA LEU A 244 -23.06 -13.63 -9.30
C LEU A 244 -24.25 -13.81 -10.24
N ALA A 245 -25.42 -14.16 -9.72
CA ALA A 245 -26.65 -14.27 -10.51
C ALA A 245 -27.25 -12.90 -10.87
N GLU A 246 -26.97 -11.86 -10.09
CA GLU A 246 -27.46 -10.49 -10.32
C GLU A 246 -26.46 -9.61 -11.09
N ALA A 247 -25.18 -9.97 -11.05
CA ALA A 247 -24.09 -9.34 -11.78
C ALA A 247 -24.39 -9.18 -13.30
N PRO A 248 -23.77 -8.21 -13.98
CA PRO A 248 -22.76 -7.29 -13.44
C PRO A 248 -23.34 -6.11 -12.65
N TYR A 249 -22.53 -5.55 -11.76
CA TYR A 249 -22.78 -4.32 -11.02
C TYR A 249 -21.99 -3.17 -11.63
N ASP A 250 -22.65 -2.03 -11.77
CA ASP A 250 -22.05 -0.82 -12.30
C ASP A 250 -21.28 -0.05 -11.21
N GLY A 251 -21.54 -0.34 -9.93
CA GLY A 251 -20.80 0.17 -8.79
C GLY A 251 -20.72 -0.90 -7.70
N ILE A 252 -19.54 -1.08 -7.11
CA ILE A 252 -19.35 -1.98 -5.97
C ILE A 252 -18.59 -1.22 -4.88
N PHE A 253 -19.14 -1.19 -3.66
CA PHE A 253 -18.44 -0.72 -2.47
C PHE A 253 -18.27 -1.88 -1.48
N PHE A 254 -17.09 -2.02 -0.89
CA PHE A 254 -16.74 -3.07 0.05
C PHE A 254 -16.16 -2.49 1.34
N ASP A 255 -16.84 -2.68 2.46
CA ASP A 255 -16.47 -2.15 3.77
C ASP A 255 -17.00 -3.09 4.87
N THR A 256 -16.27 -4.18 5.07
CA THR A 256 -16.62 -5.20 6.06
C THR A 256 -15.82 -5.03 7.34
N TYR A 257 -16.43 -5.34 8.48
CA TYR A 257 -15.76 -5.30 9.79
C TYR A 257 -15.51 -6.70 10.34
N GLY A 258 -14.30 -6.92 10.86
CA GLY A 258 -13.84 -8.21 11.38
C GLY A 258 -13.23 -9.14 10.32
N GLU A 259 -13.14 -8.66 9.07
CA GLU A 259 -12.35 -9.25 7.98
C GLU A 259 -11.02 -8.51 7.87
N TYR A 260 -9.98 -9.22 7.42
CA TYR A 260 -8.68 -8.63 7.15
C TYR A 260 -8.40 -8.67 5.65
N TYR A 261 -7.12 -8.49 5.29
CA TYR A 261 -6.68 -8.47 3.90
C TYR A 261 -7.07 -9.73 3.11
N GLU A 262 -6.97 -10.91 3.71
CA GLU A 262 -7.19 -12.20 3.02
C GLU A 262 -8.64 -12.34 2.54
N GLU A 263 -9.64 -11.98 3.35
CA GLU A 263 -11.04 -12.01 2.91
C GLU A 263 -11.33 -10.97 1.82
N MET A 264 -10.73 -9.78 1.91
CA MET A 264 -10.84 -8.78 0.85
C MET A 264 -10.27 -9.33 -0.48
N ARG A 265 -9.11 -9.99 -0.42
CA ARG A 265 -8.53 -10.63 -1.61
C ARG A 265 -9.45 -11.71 -2.17
N ASP A 266 -10.02 -12.55 -1.32
CA ASP A 266 -10.93 -13.60 -1.76
C ASP A 266 -12.16 -13.02 -2.47
N PHE A 267 -12.68 -11.88 -1.98
CA PHE A 267 -13.70 -11.13 -2.71
C PHE A 267 -13.19 -10.62 -4.08
N HIS A 268 -11.95 -10.10 -4.14
CA HIS A 268 -11.35 -9.61 -5.39
C HIS A 268 -11.25 -10.67 -6.49
N ILE A 269 -11.13 -11.96 -6.16
CA ILE A 269 -11.15 -13.08 -7.13
C ILE A 269 -12.42 -13.05 -7.99
N HIS A 270 -13.53 -12.54 -7.44
CA HIS A 270 -14.83 -12.51 -8.10
C HIS A 270 -15.12 -11.22 -8.87
N LEU A 271 -14.34 -10.16 -8.67
CA LEU A 271 -14.55 -8.86 -9.34
C LEU A 271 -14.60 -8.95 -10.87
N PRO A 272 -13.78 -9.77 -11.57
CA PRO A 272 -13.89 -9.90 -13.02
C PRO A 272 -15.26 -10.40 -13.52
N ARG A 273 -16.07 -11.02 -12.65
CA ARG A 273 -17.44 -11.47 -12.94
C ARG A 273 -18.50 -10.55 -12.34
N LEU A 274 -18.22 -9.93 -11.19
CA LEU A 274 -19.15 -9.06 -10.48
C LEU A 274 -19.21 -7.65 -11.10
N LEU A 275 -18.07 -7.10 -11.51
CA LEU A 275 -17.98 -5.71 -11.97
C LEU A 275 -18.32 -5.59 -13.46
N ALA A 276 -19.17 -4.61 -13.82
CA ALA A 276 -19.48 -4.26 -15.19
C ALA A 276 -18.23 -3.82 -15.97
N ARG A 277 -18.35 -3.67 -17.29
CA ARG A 277 -17.24 -3.22 -18.14
C ARG A 277 -16.76 -1.82 -17.72
N ASP A 278 -17.71 -0.90 -17.59
CA ASP A 278 -17.47 0.50 -17.21
C ASP A 278 -17.82 0.75 -15.72
N GLY A 279 -17.85 -0.34 -14.94
CA GLY A 279 -18.17 -0.28 -13.52
C GLY A 279 -16.98 0.19 -12.69
N VAL A 280 -17.28 0.82 -11.55
CA VAL A 280 -16.27 1.23 -10.57
C VAL A 280 -16.39 0.37 -9.32
N TYR A 281 -15.27 -0.21 -8.90
CA TYR A 281 -15.14 -0.83 -7.58
C TYR A 281 -14.37 0.10 -6.65
N SER A 282 -14.81 0.19 -5.40
CA SER A 282 -14.12 0.92 -4.35
C SER A 282 -14.30 0.18 -3.02
N PHE A 283 -13.44 0.48 -2.05
CA PHE A 283 -13.46 -0.16 -0.73
C PHE A 283 -12.96 0.80 0.33
N PHE A 284 -13.36 0.59 1.59
CA PHE A 284 -12.76 1.36 2.68
C PHE A 284 -11.29 0.95 2.86
N ASN A 285 -10.38 1.89 2.61
CA ASN A 285 -8.94 1.65 2.62
C ASN A 285 -8.37 1.89 4.04
N GLY A 286 -8.73 1.00 4.96
CA GLY A 286 -8.36 1.05 6.38
C GLY A 286 -7.13 0.24 6.79
N LEU A 287 -6.45 -0.42 5.85
CA LEU A 287 -5.35 -1.35 6.17
C LEU A 287 -4.11 -0.60 6.67
N ALA A 288 -3.53 -1.05 7.78
CA ALA A 288 -2.34 -0.46 8.40
C ALA A 288 -2.44 1.07 8.61
N SER A 289 -3.59 1.52 9.09
CA SER A 289 -3.94 2.93 9.30
C SER A 289 -3.18 3.63 10.44
N ASP A 290 -2.23 2.95 11.06
CA ASP A 290 -1.35 3.40 12.14
C ASP A 290 0.11 3.64 11.69
N ASN A 291 0.54 3.07 10.55
CA ASN A 291 1.83 3.36 9.92
C ASN A 291 1.71 3.65 8.40
N ILE A 292 2.11 4.85 7.96
CA ILE A 292 1.84 5.31 6.58
C ILE A 292 2.60 4.49 5.54
N PHE A 293 3.81 4.03 5.89
CA PHE A 293 4.60 3.22 4.99
C PHE A 293 3.97 1.83 4.84
N PHE A 294 3.48 1.22 5.93
CA PHE A 294 2.78 -0.06 5.86
C PHE A 294 1.46 0.06 5.07
N HIS A 295 0.75 1.18 5.22
CA HIS A 295 -0.43 1.48 4.40
C HIS A 295 -0.09 1.53 2.91
N MET A 296 1.04 2.15 2.53
CA MET A 296 1.52 2.18 1.14
C MET A 296 1.90 0.79 0.62
N VAL A 297 2.49 -0.08 1.46
CA VAL A 297 2.75 -1.49 1.12
C VAL A 297 1.46 -2.20 0.74
N TYR A 298 0.40 -2.09 1.55
CA TYR A 298 -0.91 -2.68 1.22
C TYR A 298 -1.53 -2.07 -0.02
N CYS A 299 -1.42 -0.75 -0.22
CA CYS A 299 -1.93 -0.10 -1.43
C CYS A 299 -1.28 -0.70 -2.69
N ARG A 300 0.05 -0.86 -2.68
CA ARG A 300 0.82 -1.44 -3.79
C ARG A 300 0.53 -2.92 -3.99
N LEU A 301 0.41 -3.68 -2.90
CA LEU A 301 0.05 -5.09 -2.91
C LEU A 301 -1.31 -5.30 -3.60
N ILE A 302 -2.34 -4.55 -3.16
CA ILE A 302 -3.69 -4.58 -3.75
C ILE A 302 -3.64 -4.21 -5.25
N SER A 303 -2.88 -3.18 -5.63
CA SER A 303 -2.74 -2.77 -7.03
C SER A 303 -2.17 -3.90 -7.90
N LEU A 304 -1.12 -4.58 -7.46
CA LEU A 304 -0.52 -5.69 -8.21
C LEU A 304 -1.48 -6.88 -8.34
N GLU A 305 -2.17 -7.22 -7.25
CA GLU A 305 -3.11 -8.33 -7.26
C GLU A 305 -4.35 -8.06 -8.11
N LEU A 306 -4.86 -6.83 -8.13
CA LEU A 306 -5.96 -6.42 -9.00
C LEU A 306 -5.50 -6.32 -10.47
N ALA A 307 -4.26 -5.87 -10.72
CA ALA A 307 -3.66 -5.87 -12.06
C ALA A 307 -3.61 -7.28 -12.66
N SER A 308 -3.25 -8.30 -11.86
CA SER A 308 -3.29 -9.71 -12.30
C SER A 308 -4.69 -10.20 -12.72
N LYS A 309 -5.74 -9.46 -12.38
CA LYS A 309 -7.16 -9.73 -12.68
C LYS A 309 -7.72 -8.80 -13.76
N GLY A 310 -6.86 -8.02 -14.42
CA GLY A 310 -7.25 -7.08 -15.49
C GLY A 310 -7.92 -5.80 -14.97
N LEU A 311 -7.60 -5.39 -13.74
CA LEU A 311 -8.13 -4.21 -13.08
C LEU A 311 -6.99 -3.25 -12.73
N THR A 312 -7.20 -1.94 -12.88
CA THR A 312 -6.31 -0.89 -12.40
C THR A 312 -6.85 -0.26 -11.14
N VAL A 313 -5.94 0.25 -10.31
CA VAL A 313 -6.28 0.98 -9.08
C VAL A 313 -5.64 2.36 -9.13
N GLU A 314 -6.46 3.38 -8.97
CA GLU A 314 -6.02 4.75 -8.72
C GLU A 314 -6.30 5.08 -7.25
N TYR A 315 -5.35 5.72 -6.57
CA TYR A 315 -5.54 6.20 -5.21
C TYR A 315 -5.59 7.73 -5.21
N GLU A 316 -6.77 8.29 -5.00
CA GLU A 316 -6.95 9.74 -4.87
C GLU A 316 -6.70 10.17 -3.42
N PRO A 317 -5.74 11.09 -3.15
CA PRO A 317 -5.51 11.58 -1.80
C PRO A 317 -6.62 12.55 -1.38
N LEU A 318 -7.31 12.22 -0.29
CA LEU A 318 -8.34 13.03 0.34
C LEU A 318 -7.86 13.54 1.71
N ALA A 319 -8.00 14.84 1.95
CA ALA A 319 -7.69 15.40 3.26
C ALA A 319 -8.75 14.99 4.29
N VAL A 320 -8.33 14.23 5.31
CA VAL A 320 -9.10 13.97 6.53
C VAL A 320 -8.85 15.08 7.55
N GLY A 321 -7.60 15.58 7.58
CA GLY A 321 -7.14 16.52 8.61
C GLY A 321 -6.99 15.86 9.98
N SER A 322 -6.74 16.67 11.00
CA SER A 322 -6.60 16.19 12.37
C SER A 322 -7.96 15.92 13.01
N LEU A 323 -8.24 14.65 13.33
CA LEU A 323 -9.42 14.24 14.06
C LEU A 323 -9.25 14.53 15.56
N GLY A 324 -10.06 15.44 16.10
CA GLY A 324 -10.03 15.80 17.51
C GLY A 324 -10.42 14.65 18.45
N ASP A 325 -10.01 14.74 19.71
CA ASP A 325 -10.26 13.71 20.73
C ASP A 325 -11.75 13.46 20.98
N GLU A 326 -12.63 14.42 20.67
CA GLU A 326 -14.08 14.29 20.72
C GLU A 326 -14.62 13.17 19.82
N VAL A 327 -13.98 12.92 18.67
CA VAL A 327 -14.37 11.85 17.74
C VAL A 327 -14.25 10.48 18.41
N TRP A 328 -13.23 10.34 19.26
CA TRP A 328 -12.82 9.09 19.90
C TRP A 328 -13.42 8.89 21.29
N GLN A 329 -14.27 9.80 21.77
CA GLN A 329 -14.89 9.66 23.07
C GLN A 329 -15.75 8.39 23.16
N GLY A 330 -15.41 7.53 24.12
CA GLY A 330 -16.10 6.25 24.35
C GLY A 330 -15.67 5.13 23.39
N VAL A 331 -14.72 5.39 22.50
CA VAL A 331 -14.04 4.39 21.67
C VAL A 331 -12.80 3.91 22.42
N ARG A 332 -12.56 2.60 22.42
CA ARG A 332 -11.43 2.00 23.12
C ARG A 332 -10.09 2.30 22.46
N SER A 333 -10.01 2.17 21.13
CA SER A 333 -8.77 2.36 20.38
C SER A 333 -9.01 3.26 19.16
N LYS A 334 -8.11 4.21 18.92
CA LYS A 334 -8.09 4.99 17.66
C LYS A 334 -7.60 4.07 16.54
N TYR A 335 -8.37 3.95 15.47
CA TYR A 335 -8.03 3.12 14.31
C TYR A 335 -7.57 3.93 13.10
N TRP A 336 -7.42 5.25 13.21
CA TRP A 336 -6.96 6.08 12.09
C TRP A 336 -6.00 7.16 12.58
N HIS A 337 -4.81 7.25 11.97
CA HIS A 337 -3.73 8.09 12.47
C HIS A 337 -3.13 9.09 11.47
N PHE A 338 -3.47 9.02 10.18
CA PHE A 338 -2.94 9.96 9.17
C PHE A 338 -3.94 11.05 8.77
N GLU A 339 -3.44 12.19 8.30
CA GLU A 339 -4.27 13.31 7.85
C GLU A 339 -4.80 13.15 6.41
N THR A 340 -4.38 12.11 5.71
CA THR A 340 -4.72 11.82 4.32
C THR A 340 -5.29 10.42 4.20
N TYR A 341 -6.44 10.31 3.54
CA TYR A 341 -7.05 9.05 3.13
C TYR A 341 -6.79 8.81 1.65
N PHE A 342 -6.35 7.63 1.27
CA PHE A 342 -6.11 7.25 -0.12
C PHE A 342 -7.35 6.53 -0.65
N LEU A 343 -8.22 7.25 -1.35
CA LEU A 343 -9.47 6.74 -1.92
C LEU A 343 -9.17 5.79 -3.08
N PRO A 344 -9.45 4.47 -2.97
CA PRO A 344 -9.26 3.54 -4.06
C PRO A 344 -10.37 3.68 -5.10
N ARG A 345 -9.98 3.85 -6.34
CA ARG A 345 -10.86 3.77 -7.51
C ARG A 345 -10.36 2.66 -8.42
N VAL A 346 -11.15 1.60 -8.53
CA VAL A 346 -10.79 0.40 -9.29
C VAL A 346 -11.65 0.29 -10.53
N THR A 347 -11.00 0.18 -11.68
CA THR A 347 -11.66 0.05 -12.99
C THR A 347 -11.02 -1.06 -13.81
N ARG A 348 -11.66 -1.48 -14.91
CA ARG A 348 -11.03 -2.39 -15.85
C ARG A 348 -9.99 -1.66 -16.69
N VAL A 349 -8.91 -2.37 -17.01
CA VAL A 349 -7.96 -1.94 -18.06
C VAL A 349 -8.67 -2.06 -19.40
N ASP A 350 -8.76 -0.98 -20.18
CA ASP A 350 -9.21 -1.10 -21.58
C ASP A 350 -8.11 -1.84 -22.36
N PRO A 351 -8.42 -2.93 -23.09
CA PRO A 351 -7.46 -3.61 -23.92
C PRO A 351 -6.73 -2.72 -24.94
N LEU A 352 -7.28 -1.55 -25.27
CA LEU A 352 -6.64 -0.57 -26.16
C LEU A 352 -5.53 0.24 -25.45
N ASP A 353 -5.69 0.54 -24.17
CA ASP A 353 -4.70 1.29 -23.38
C ASP A 353 -3.47 0.40 -23.04
N ALA A 354 -3.65 -0.93 -23.00
CA ALA A 354 -2.58 -1.89 -22.75
C ALA A 354 -1.56 -2.04 -23.91
N VAL A 355 -1.84 -1.45 -25.08
CA VAL A 355 -0.97 -1.56 -26.27
C VAL A 355 -0.02 -0.35 -26.39
N GLU A 356 -0.23 0.72 -25.62
CA GLU A 356 0.59 1.93 -25.73
C GLU A 356 1.91 1.87 -24.93
N GLU A 357 2.09 0.90 -24.02
CA GLU A 357 3.35 0.74 -23.26
C GLU A 357 4.41 -0.18 -23.92
N GLU A 358 4.07 -0.94 -24.98
CA GLU A 358 5.05 -1.75 -25.74
C GLU A 358 5.43 -1.11 -27.09
N GLY A 359 5.72 0.19 -27.11
CA GLY A 359 5.93 0.90 -28.37
C GLY A 359 6.85 2.11 -28.33
N ASP A 360 8.09 1.99 -27.84
CA ASP A 360 9.26 2.65 -28.47
C ASP A 360 10.60 2.17 -27.85
N GLU A 361 11.07 0.99 -28.23
CA GLU A 361 12.52 0.75 -28.32
C GLU A 361 12.83 0.21 -29.72
N GLY A 362 13.13 1.13 -30.63
CA GLY A 362 13.66 0.81 -31.93
C GLY A 362 15.06 0.18 -31.86
N GLY A 363 15.23 -0.93 -32.58
CA GLY A 363 16.50 -1.29 -33.22
C GLY A 363 17.31 -2.38 -32.53
N GLU A 364 17.15 -3.63 -32.97
CA GLU A 364 18.03 -4.26 -33.97
C GLU A 364 17.68 -5.76 -34.08
N GLY A 365 17.19 -6.15 -35.25
CA GLY A 365 16.83 -7.52 -35.56
C GLY A 365 18.04 -8.46 -35.49
N ARG A 366 17.99 -9.43 -34.57
CA ARG A 366 18.84 -10.62 -34.62
C ARG A 366 18.35 -11.54 -35.75
N PRO A 367 19.18 -11.92 -36.74
CA PRO A 367 18.75 -12.87 -37.75
C PRO A 367 18.81 -14.29 -37.20
N CYS A 368 17.73 -15.05 -37.45
CA CYS A 368 17.67 -16.49 -37.28
C CYS A 368 18.76 -17.17 -38.12
N VAL A 369 19.56 -18.03 -37.49
CA VAL A 369 20.52 -18.90 -38.18
C VAL A 369 19.80 -20.19 -38.55
N GLU A 370 19.47 -20.37 -39.83
CA GLU A 370 19.28 -21.68 -40.44
C GLU A 370 20.32 -21.89 -41.55
N GLU A 371 20.85 -23.11 -41.58
CA GLU A 371 22.00 -23.52 -42.37
C GLU A 371 21.74 -23.59 -43.89
N ALA A 372 22.84 -23.34 -44.63
CA ALA A 372 23.37 -24.17 -45.72
C ALA A 372 23.57 -23.47 -47.06
N GLY A 373 24.85 -23.37 -47.46
CA GLY A 373 25.28 -23.61 -48.83
C GLY A 373 25.85 -22.42 -49.62
N GLY A 374 27.15 -22.51 -49.96
CA GLY A 374 27.59 -22.15 -51.32
C GLY A 374 28.35 -20.84 -51.54
N VAL A 375 29.65 -20.83 -51.21
CA VAL A 375 30.79 -20.53 -52.12
C VAL A 375 30.87 -19.18 -52.92
N THR A 376 32.06 -18.56 -52.82
CA THR A 376 32.74 -17.50 -53.64
C THR A 376 32.30 -16.04 -53.41
N ALA A 377 33.14 -14.99 -53.50
CA ALA A 377 34.60 -14.72 -53.49
C ALA A 377 34.77 -13.19 -53.66
N ALA A 378 35.96 -12.67 -53.28
CA ALA A 378 36.51 -11.31 -53.54
C ALA A 378 35.93 -10.16 -52.69
N ALA A 379 36.65 -9.43 -51.84
CA ALA A 379 37.99 -8.81 -51.85
C ALA A 379 38.12 -7.56 -52.75
N ASP A 380 38.69 -6.51 -52.12
CA ASP A 380 39.20 -5.23 -52.64
C ASP A 380 38.18 -4.14 -53.05
N GLU A 381 38.39 -2.83 -52.86
CA GLU A 381 39.49 -2.02 -52.33
C GLU A 381 38.98 -0.58 -52.09
N THR A 382 39.60 0.15 -51.17
CA THR A 382 39.85 1.62 -51.12
C THR A 382 38.98 2.63 -51.88
N MET A 383 38.61 3.74 -51.22
CA MET A 383 39.15 5.09 -51.49
C MET A 383 38.53 6.18 -50.61
N ALA A 384 39.38 7.14 -50.23
CA ALA A 384 39.10 8.29 -49.41
C ALA A 384 38.60 9.52 -50.19
N ALA A 385 37.77 10.35 -49.55
CA ALA A 385 37.64 11.81 -49.68
C ALA A 385 36.52 12.23 -48.70
N GLY A 386 36.54 13.31 -47.92
CA GLY A 386 37.28 14.55 -48.03
C GLY A 386 36.31 15.71 -47.79
N GLY A 387 36.24 16.20 -46.55
CA GLY A 387 36.12 17.64 -46.25
C GLY A 387 34.75 18.36 -46.32
N ARG A 388 34.46 18.99 -45.18
CA ARG A 388 33.85 20.33 -44.96
C ARG A 388 32.32 20.45 -44.93
N GLY A 389 31.85 21.14 -43.89
CA GLY A 389 30.56 21.83 -43.86
C GLY A 389 30.09 22.18 -42.46
N GLU A 390 30.56 23.31 -41.92
CA GLU A 390 30.06 23.94 -40.70
C GLU A 390 28.62 24.48 -40.86
N ALA A 391 27.81 24.35 -39.81
CA ALA A 391 26.73 25.25 -39.36
C ALA A 391 26.10 24.55 -38.14
N GLY A 392 25.89 25.12 -36.96
CA GLY A 392 25.64 26.50 -36.55
C GLY A 392 24.69 26.36 -35.36
N VAL A 393 25.24 26.35 -34.15
CA VAL A 393 24.49 26.18 -32.89
C VAL A 393 23.90 27.53 -32.50
N ALA A 394 22.58 27.63 -32.45
CA ALA A 394 21.87 28.76 -31.86
C ALA A 394 21.21 28.29 -30.57
N ALA A 395 21.74 28.79 -29.45
CA ALA A 395 21.19 28.66 -28.11
C ALA A 395 19.99 29.59 -27.93
N LEU A 396 18.94 29.11 -27.28
CA LEU A 396 17.87 29.93 -26.71
C LEU A 396 18.06 29.96 -25.19
N ALA A 397 18.26 31.16 -24.66
CA ALA A 397 18.21 31.47 -23.24
C ALA A 397 16.76 31.75 -22.80
N PRO A 398 16.41 31.56 -21.52
CA PRO A 398 15.07 31.81 -21.00
C PRO A 398 14.86 33.29 -20.64
N ASP A 399 13.68 33.81 -20.98
CA ASP A 399 13.20 35.13 -20.56
C ASP A 399 12.72 35.08 -19.10
N ASP A 400 13.23 36.04 -18.35
CA ASP A 400 12.95 36.30 -16.95
C ASP A 400 12.26 37.67 -16.86
N GLN A 401 11.40 37.83 -15.85
CA GLN A 401 10.71 39.05 -15.40
C GLN A 401 9.36 39.42 -16.05
N LEU A 402 8.32 39.55 -15.20
CA LEU A 402 8.01 40.86 -14.61
C LEU A 402 7.02 40.75 -13.44
N GLN A 403 7.47 41.27 -12.30
CA GLN A 403 6.67 41.73 -11.17
C GLN A 403 5.81 42.92 -11.59
N GLN A 404 4.53 42.90 -11.20
CA GLN A 404 3.83 44.01 -10.54
C GLN A 404 2.53 43.54 -9.91
#